data_AF-A0A2S7Z8K8-F1
#
_entry.id   AF-A0A2S7Z8K8-F1
#
_cell.length_a   1.000
_cell.length_b   1.000
_cell.length_c   1.000
_cell.angle_alpha   90.00
_cell.angle_beta   90.00
_cell.angle_gamma   90.00
#
_symmetry.space_group_name_H-M   'P 1'
#
loop_
_entity.id
_entity.type
_entity.pdbx_description
1 polymer ?
#
loop_
_entity_poly.entity_id
_entity_poly.type
_entity_poly.pdbx_seq_one_letter_code
_entity_poly.pdbx_strand_id
1 'polypeptide(L)'
;MNWRLYWNQIVAIIWKELIATFKDPKTRIILLVPVIIQGFLFGYAATYNLNKVPYVLVDESHTQTSAALESTINSSGIFSLYKVADSPDVIAPLIDSNEVIMAVIIPQDFEEKLKHQQPSSITVIANGTNSMTSGVAASYMGQIISQFNQTSLGVGHKGITIESRTWYNENQQSSWTFLAGLVVLVSMTQVIMLGGLSVAREREQGTFDQLLVTPVSSLQILIAKSIPPMFIGLFQSSVLLLLAMFWFQVPFRGNIFLVYAVLFTFICSSIGLGLSISAIAKNMQQVLVYVLVFLLPLALLSGLATPIHNMPKLLQYITYVNPMRFSTEAIRRVYLEGAGFVDIWFNFIPMIILTVITMSIAGWLFRNRVG
;
A
#
# COMPACT_ATOMS: atom_id res chain seq x y z
N MET A 1 9.90 47.44 1.10
CA MET A 1 9.12 46.25 1.50
C MET A 1 9.75 45.67 2.74
N ASN A 2 9.10 45.79 3.91
CA ASN A 2 9.67 45.31 5.17
C ASN A 2 9.61 43.79 5.22
N TRP A 3 10.66 43.11 4.75
CA TRP A 3 10.78 41.64 4.70
C TRP A 3 10.45 40.97 6.04
N ARG A 4 10.79 41.64 7.15
CA ARG A 4 10.46 41.21 8.52
C ARG A 4 8.95 41.18 8.79
N LEU A 5 8.19 42.20 8.35
CA LEU A 5 6.73 42.23 8.50
C LEU A 5 6.07 41.14 7.65
N TYR A 6 6.56 40.95 6.41
CA TYR A 6 6.07 39.91 5.50
C TYR A 6 6.18 38.50 6.11
N TRP A 7 7.34 38.17 6.70
CA TRP A 7 7.57 36.88 7.34
C TRP A 7 6.76 36.72 8.64
N ASN A 8 6.69 37.77 9.46
CA ASN A 8 5.93 37.74 10.72
C ASN A 8 4.43 37.50 10.48
N GLN A 9 3.86 38.06 9.40
CA GLN A 9 2.46 37.81 9.02
C GLN A 9 2.23 36.33 8.67
N ILE A 10 3.11 35.72 7.87
CA ILE A 10 3.01 34.29 7.51
C ILE A 10 3.08 33.44 8.78
N VAL A 11 4.08 33.66 9.63
CA VAL A 11 4.28 32.89 10.86
C VAL A 11 3.09 33.06 11.82
N ALA A 12 2.53 34.26 11.94
CA ALA A 12 1.35 34.49 12.77
C ALA A 12 0.13 33.71 12.30
N ILE A 13 -0.10 33.65 10.97
CA ILE A 13 -1.21 32.86 10.40
C ILE A 13 -0.95 31.37 10.61
N ILE A 14 0.26 30.88 10.37
CA ILE A 14 0.63 29.47 10.61
C ILE A 14 0.38 29.10 12.08
N TRP A 15 0.84 29.94 13.01
CA TRP A 15 0.69 29.71 14.44
C TRP A 15 -0.79 29.70 14.87
N LYS A 16 -1.58 30.65 14.35
CA LYS A 16 -3.04 30.68 14.54
C LYS A 16 -3.68 29.36 14.08
N GLU A 17 -3.38 28.92 12.86
CA GLU A 17 -3.97 27.71 12.26
C GLU A 17 -3.57 26.44 13.03
N LEU A 18 -2.31 26.33 13.45
CA LEU A 18 -1.85 25.22 14.29
C LEU A 18 -2.57 25.20 15.63
N ILE A 19 -2.66 26.35 16.32
CA ILE A 19 -3.40 26.43 17.59
C ILE A 19 -4.88 26.07 17.37
N ALA A 20 -5.54 26.64 16.35
CA ALA A 20 -6.93 26.36 16.08
C ALA A 20 -7.18 24.86 15.85
N THR A 21 -6.25 24.19 15.16
CA THR A 21 -6.33 22.76 14.87
C THR A 21 -6.09 21.88 16.10
N PHE A 22 -5.07 22.19 16.91
CA PHE A 22 -4.70 21.36 18.05
C PHE A 22 -5.44 21.69 19.35
N LYS A 23 -6.01 22.89 19.49
CA LYS A 23 -6.73 23.31 20.71
C LYS A 23 -8.11 22.67 20.84
N ASP A 24 -8.77 22.37 19.72
CA ASP A 24 -10.06 21.68 19.73
C ASP A 24 -9.87 20.17 20.01
N PRO A 25 -10.42 19.64 21.12
CA PRO A 25 -10.33 18.20 21.43
C PRO A 25 -10.97 17.33 20.35
N LYS A 26 -12.04 17.79 19.68
CA LYS A 26 -12.69 17.01 18.61
C LYS A 26 -11.76 16.88 17.41
N THR A 27 -11.16 17.99 16.99
CA THR A 27 -10.18 17.99 15.89
C THR A 27 -8.99 17.07 16.18
N ARG A 28 -8.43 17.07 17.40
CA ARG A 28 -7.34 16.14 17.78
C ARG A 28 -7.74 14.67 17.64
N ILE A 29 -8.94 14.31 18.09
CA ILE A 29 -9.48 12.95 17.98
C ILE A 29 -9.62 12.57 16.50
N ILE A 30 -10.22 13.44 15.69
CA ILE A 30 -10.43 13.22 14.25
C ILE A 30 -9.10 13.09 13.49
N LEU A 31 -8.02 13.73 13.93
CA LEU A 31 -6.71 13.62 13.29
C LEU A 31 -5.95 12.33 13.66
N LEU A 32 -6.12 11.82 14.88
CA LEU A 32 -5.36 10.66 15.38
C LEU A 32 -6.11 9.34 15.21
N VAL A 33 -7.38 9.29 15.59
CA VAL A 33 -8.14 8.03 15.68
C VAL A 33 -8.28 7.33 14.32
N PRO A 34 -8.65 8.02 13.22
CA PRO A 34 -8.72 7.37 11.92
C PRO A 34 -7.38 6.79 11.46
N VAL A 35 -6.26 7.45 11.75
CA VAL A 35 -4.93 6.99 11.36
C VAL A 35 -4.54 5.72 12.12
N ILE A 36 -4.81 5.68 13.43
CA ILE A 36 -4.56 4.49 14.25
C ILE A 36 -5.46 3.33 13.81
N ILE A 37 -6.76 3.60 13.63
CA ILE A 37 -7.72 2.59 13.16
C ILE A 37 -7.33 2.08 11.78
N GLN A 38 -6.99 2.95 10.83
CA GLN A 38 -6.54 2.55 9.49
C GLN A 38 -5.24 1.75 9.56
N GLY A 39 -4.27 2.17 10.39
CA GLY A 39 -3.04 1.43 10.61
C GLY A 39 -3.28 -0.01 11.09
N PHE A 40 -4.14 -0.20 12.08
CA PHE A 40 -4.51 -1.54 12.55
C PHE A 40 -5.38 -2.31 11.54
N LEU A 41 -6.43 -1.68 11.04
CA LEU A 41 -7.38 -2.30 10.12
C LEU A 41 -6.64 -2.82 8.90
N PHE A 42 -5.83 -2.00 8.24
CA PHE A 42 -5.10 -2.45 7.06
C PHE A 42 -3.86 -3.27 7.40
N GLY A 43 -3.17 -3.01 8.52
CA GLY A 43 -2.04 -3.86 8.91
C GLY A 43 -2.43 -5.31 9.19
N TYR A 44 -3.65 -5.54 9.70
CA TYR A 44 -4.20 -6.88 9.89
C TYR A 44 -5.02 -7.40 8.69
N ALA A 45 -5.80 -6.55 8.02
CA ALA A 45 -6.69 -6.98 6.94
C ALA A 45 -6.05 -7.02 5.56
N ALA A 46 -5.01 -6.22 5.30
CA ALA A 46 -4.31 -6.20 4.01
C ALA A 46 -3.17 -7.23 3.95
N THR A 47 -3.40 -8.41 4.52
CA THR A 47 -2.52 -9.55 4.35
C THR A 47 -3.11 -10.52 3.33
N TYR A 48 -2.32 -10.86 2.33
CA TYR A 48 -2.55 -12.00 1.43
C TYR A 48 -1.85 -13.26 1.95
N ASN A 49 -1.39 -13.25 3.21
CA ASN A 49 -0.70 -14.40 3.79
C ASN A 49 -1.70 -15.52 4.03
N LEU A 50 -1.40 -16.67 3.45
CA LEU A 50 -2.15 -17.90 3.63
C LEU A 50 -1.79 -18.54 4.98
N ASN A 51 -2.62 -18.30 5.99
CA ASN A 51 -2.46 -18.98 7.28
C ASN A 51 -3.04 -20.41 7.24
N LYS A 52 -4.07 -20.63 6.42
CA LYS A 52 -4.69 -21.94 6.18
C LYS A 52 -5.21 -22.03 4.75
N VAL A 53 -4.81 -23.07 4.03
CA VAL A 53 -5.31 -23.41 2.69
C VAL A 53 -6.09 -24.71 2.82
N PRO A 54 -7.43 -24.67 2.90
CA PRO A 54 -8.22 -25.89 2.83
C PRO A 54 -8.06 -26.51 1.44
N TYR A 55 -7.61 -27.76 1.41
CA TYR A 55 -7.41 -28.50 0.17
C TYR A 55 -8.04 -29.89 0.23
N VAL A 56 -8.45 -30.39 -0.93
CA VAL A 56 -8.86 -31.79 -1.11
C VAL A 56 -7.72 -32.56 -1.77
N LEU A 57 -7.43 -33.75 -1.26
CA LEU A 57 -6.47 -34.67 -1.87
C LEU A 57 -7.25 -35.76 -2.61
N VAL A 58 -6.97 -35.91 -3.90
CA VAL A 58 -7.43 -37.05 -4.69
C VAL A 58 -6.25 -37.99 -4.85
N ASP A 59 -6.22 -39.06 -4.07
CA ASP A 59 -5.17 -40.07 -4.14
C ASP A 59 -5.69 -41.29 -4.89
N GLU A 60 -5.41 -41.37 -6.19
CA GLU A 60 -5.76 -42.55 -6.98
C GLU A 60 -4.71 -43.68 -6.85
N SER A 61 -3.53 -43.37 -6.31
CA SER A 61 -2.43 -44.34 -6.18
C SER A 61 -2.65 -45.27 -4.99
N HIS A 62 -3.12 -44.75 -3.85
CA HIS A 62 -3.29 -45.48 -2.59
C HIS A 62 -2.02 -46.22 -2.14
N THR A 63 -0.86 -45.57 -2.25
CA THR A 63 0.44 -46.18 -1.99
C THR A 63 1.12 -45.60 -0.75
N GLN A 64 2.17 -46.28 -0.27
CA GLN A 64 2.97 -45.76 0.84
C GLN A 64 3.69 -44.44 0.46
N THR A 65 4.00 -44.28 -0.82
CA THR A 65 4.64 -43.06 -1.34
C THR A 65 3.65 -41.89 -1.43
N SER A 66 2.39 -42.13 -1.81
CA SER A 66 1.35 -41.09 -1.78
C SER A 66 1.05 -40.64 -0.34
N ALA A 67 0.96 -41.57 0.61
CA ALA A 67 0.78 -41.26 2.04
C ALA A 67 1.95 -40.46 2.63
N ALA A 68 3.19 -40.73 2.19
CA ALA A 68 4.36 -39.95 2.61
C ALA A 68 4.33 -38.51 2.06
N LEU A 69 3.88 -38.32 0.81
CA LEU A 69 3.68 -37.00 0.23
C LEU A 69 2.58 -36.22 0.97
N GLU A 70 1.44 -36.88 1.25
CA GLU A 70 0.36 -36.29 2.05
C GLU A 70 0.86 -35.82 3.42
N SER A 71 1.63 -36.66 4.13
CA SER A 71 2.21 -36.31 5.43
C SER A 71 3.12 -35.08 5.32
N THR A 72 3.91 -34.98 4.24
CA THR A 72 4.78 -33.83 3.99
C THR A 72 3.97 -32.56 3.77
N ILE A 73 2.88 -32.62 2.98
CA ILE A 73 1.97 -31.49 2.75
C ILE A 73 1.33 -31.03 4.08
N ASN A 74 0.80 -31.96 4.87
CA ASN A 74 0.17 -31.66 6.15
C ASN A 74 1.15 -31.11 7.19
N SER A 75 2.42 -31.54 7.16
CA SER A 75 3.47 -31.07 8.07
C SER A 75 3.89 -29.61 7.84
N SER A 76 3.54 -29.03 6.68
CA SER A 76 3.87 -27.63 6.35
C SER A 76 3.15 -26.60 7.22
N GLY A 77 2.04 -26.98 7.88
CA GLY A 77 1.22 -26.09 8.70
C GLY A 77 0.38 -25.05 7.95
N ILE A 78 0.58 -24.91 6.64
CA ILE A 78 -0.16 -23.99 5.76
C ILE A 78 -1.37 -24.69 5.13
N PHE A 79 -1.21 -25.95 4.71
CA PHE A 79 -2.26 -26.72 4.07
C PHE A 79 -3.07 -27.50 5.11
N SER A 80 -4.40 -27.35 5.05
CA SER A 80 -5.34 -28.05 5.92
C SER A 80 -6.12 -29.04 5.07
N LEU A 81 -5.87 -30.33 5.25
CA LEU A 81 -6.62 -31.36 4.56
C LEU A 81 -8.10 -31.29 4.94
N TYR A 82 -8.96 -31.04 3.96
CA TYR A 82 -10.41 -31.04 4.14
C TYR A 82 -10.95 -32.48 4.04
N LYS A 83 -10.52 -33.20 3.00
CA LYS A 83 -10.95 -34.57 2.72
C LYS A 83 -9.96 -35.26 1.77
N VAL A 84 -9.80 -36.56 1.94
CA VAL A 84 -9.23 -37.46 0.91
C VAL A 84 -10.40 -38.04 0.10
N ALA A 85 -10.30 -37.97 -1.22
CA ALA A 85 -11.32 -38.48 -2.14
C ALA A 85 -10.69 -39.46 -3.14
N ASP A 86 -11.47 -40.44 -3.56
CA ASP A 86 -11.01 -41.48 -4.50
C ASP A 86 -11.28 -41.10 -5.97
N SER A 87 -12.09 -40.05 -6.22
CA SER A 87 -12.44 -39.58 -7.56
C SER A 87 -12.28 -38.05 -7.70
N PRO A 88 -11.75 -37.57 -8.85
CA PRO A 88 -11.75 -36.15 -9.22
C PRO A 88 -13.13 -35.49 -9.29
N ASP A 89 -14.23 -36.26 -9.41
CA ASP A 89 -15.60 -35.71 -9.53
C ASP A 89 -16.01 -34.84 -8.34
N VAL A 90 -15.38 -35.07 -7.18
CA VAL A 90 -15.64 -34.32 -5.95
C VAL A 90 -15.02 -32.92 -5.98
N ILE A 91 -14.09 -32.64 -6.90
CA ILE A 91 -13.34 -31.38 -6.94
C ILE A 91 -14.25 -30.19 -7.28
N ALA A 92 -15.04 -30.29 -8.35
CA ALA A 92 -15.85 -29.15 -8.81
C ALA A 92 -16.88 -28.69 -7.75
N PRO A 93 -17.70 -29.57 -7.14
CA PRO A 93 -18.63 -29.15 -6.09
C PRO A 93 -17.95 -28.48 -4.89
N LEU A 94 -16.78 -28.97 -4.46
CA LEU A 94 -16.06 -28.42 -3.30
C LEU A 94 -15.40 -27.07 -3.59
N ILE A 95 -14.92 -26.87 -4.81
CA ILE A 95 -14.37 -25.58 -5.25
C ILE A 95 -15.51 -24.57 -5.41
N ASP A 96 -16.62 -24.98 -6.04
CA ASP A 96 -17.78 -24.11 -6.30
C ASP A 96 -18.48 -23.69 -5.00
N SER A 97 -18.49 -24.54 -3.98
CA SER A 97 -19.02 -24.22 -2.64
C SER A 97 -18.06 -23.38 -1.77
N ASN A 98 -16.84 -23.08 -2.26
CA ASN A 98 -15.75 -22.46 -1.51
C ASN A 98 -15.33 -23.24 -0.23
N GLU A 99 -15.63 -24.53 -0.14
CA GLU A 99 -15.16 -25.37 0.96
C GLU A 99 -13.66 -25.65 0.87
N VAL A 100 -13.13 -25.70 -0.35
CA VAL A 100 -11.69 -25.82 -0.62
C VAL A 100 -11.22 -24.77 -1.63
N ILE A 101 -9.97 -24.32 -1.48
CA ILE A 101 -9.33 -23.37 -2.39
C ILE A 101 -8.46 -24.12 -3.41
N MET A 102 -8.09 -25.37 -3.10
CA MET A 102 -7.18 -26.17 -3.90
C MET A 102 -7.56 -27.66 -3.90
N ALA A 103 -7.33 -28.34 -5.01
CA ALA A 103 -7.32 -29.79 -5.13
C ALA A 103 -5.95 -30.26 -5.61
N VAL A 104 -5.46 -31.34 -5.03
CA VAL A 104 -4.21 -32.01 -5.42
C VAL A 104 -4.57 -33.41 -5.88
N ILE A 105 -4.14 -33.80 -7.08
CA ILE A 105 -4.43 -35.10 -7.68
C ILE A 105 -3.13 -35.88 -7.84
N ILE A 106 -3.06 -37.03 -7.19
CA ILE A 106 -1.97 -38.00 -7.32
C ILE A 106 -2.46 -39.12 -8.27
N PRO A 107 -1.80 -39.33 -9.42
CA PRO A 107 -2.26 -40.31 -10.40
C PRO A 107 -2.00 -41.75 -9.93
N GLN A 108 -2.77 -42.70 -10.45
CA GLN A 108 -2.64 -44.13 -10.11
C GLN A 108 -1.22 -44.68 -10.27
N ASP A 109 -0.52 -44.24 -11.31
CA ASP A 109 0.82 -44.70 -11.71
C ASP A 109 1.97 -44.01 -10.96
N PHE A 110 1.66 -43.24 -9.90
CA PHE A 110 2.62 -42.44 -9.16
C PHE A 110 3.78 -43.24 -8.59
N GLU A 111 3.52 -44.28 -7.80
CA GLU A 111 4.59 -45.08 -7.19
C GLU A 111 5.39 -45.88 -8.23
N GLU A 112 4.71 -46.42 -9.24
CA GLU A 112 5.34 -47.23 -10.29
C GLU A 112 6.34 -46.39 -11.11
N LYS A 113 5.94 -45.19 -11.55
CA LYS A 113 6.82 -44.25 -12.25
C LYS A 113 8.02 -43.85 -11.39
N LEU A 114 7.82 -43.57 -10.10
CA LEU A 114 8.90 -43.17 -9.21
C LEU A 114 9.90 -44.30 -8.95
N LYS A 115 9.43 -45.55 -8.81
CA LYS A 115 10.30 -46.74 -8.72
C LYS A 115 11.18 -46.92 -9.96
N HIS A 116 10.65 -46.60 -11.14
CA HIS A 116 11.37 -46.65 -12.41
C HIS A 116 12.20 -45.39 -12.74
N GLN A 117 12.35 -44.45 -11.79
CA GLN A 117 13.03 -43.16 -11.99
C GLN A 117 12.45 -42.34 -13.15
N GLN A 118 11.16 -42.54 -13.45
CA GLN A 118 10.44 -41.77 -14.45
C GLN A 118 9.70 -40.60 -13.78
N PRO A 119 9.59 -39.44 -14.47
CA PRO A 119 8.86 -38.30 -13.93
C PRO A 119 7.35 -38.62 -13.85
N SER A 120 6.76 -38.36 -12.68
CA SER A 120 5.30 -38.37 -12.48
C SER A 120 4.78 -36.95 -12.28
N SER A 121 3.64 -36.63 -12.90
CA SER A 121 3.03 -35.31 -12.87
C SER A 121 1.87 -35.29 -11.86
N ILE A 122 2.07 -34.60 -10.73
CA ILE A 122 0.99 -34.26 -9.78
C ILE A 122 0.23 -33.06 -10.35
N THR A 123 -1.10 -33.13 -10.35
CA THR A 123 -1.94 -32.02 -10.83
C THR A 123 -2.45 -31.21 -9.64
N VAL A 124 -2.27 -29.89 -9.71
CA VAL A 124 -2.80 -28.95 -8.70
C VAL A 124 -3.84 -28.06 -9.38
N ILE A 125 -5.07 -28.13 -8.90
CA ILE A 125 -6.19 -27.29 -9.35
C ILE A 125 -6.47 -26.29 -8.24
N ALA A 126 -6.48 -25.00 -8.54
CA ALA A 126 -6.75 -23.97 -7.55
C ALA A 126 -7.92 -23.07 -7.99
N ASN A 127 -8.71 -22.60 -7.02
CA ASN A 127 -9.86 -21.74 -7.26
C ASN A 127 -9.42 -20.37 -7.80
N GLY A 128 -9.68 -20.08 -9.07
CA GLY A 128 -9.22 -18.86 -9.73
C GLY A 128 -9.86 -17.56 -9.23
N THR A 129 -10.93 -17.61 -8.41
CA THR A 129 -11.70 -16.45 -7.95
C THR A 129 -10.83 -15.43 -7.22
N ASN A 130 -9.85 -15.89 -6.44
CA ASN A 130 -8.78 -15.06 -5.89
C ASN A 130 -7.44 -15.52 -6.46
N SER A 131 -7.09 -15.02 -7.64
CA SER A 131 -5.92 -15.47 -8.40
C SER A 131 -4.60 -15.24 -7.65
N MET A 132 -4.52 -14.21 -6.79
CA MET A 132 -3.33 -13.94 -5.98
C MET A 132 -3.14 -15.02 -4.92
N THR A 133 -4.20 -15.33 -4.18
CA THR A 133 -4.18 -16.35 -3.12
C THR A 133 -3.91 -17.73 -3.70
N SER A 134 -4.58 -18.09 -4.78
CA SER A 134 -4.40 -19.39 -5.46
C SER A 134 -3.02 -19.52 -6.10
N GLY A 135 -2.46 -18.43 -6.63
CA GLY A 135 -1.09 -18.41 -7.15
C GLY A 135 -0.05 -18.65 -6.05
N VAL A 136 -0.20 -17.99 -4.89
CA VAL A 136 0.70 -18.20 -3.74
C VAL A 136 0.56 -19.63 -3.19
N ALA A 137 -0.67 -20.14 -3.04
CA ALA A 137 -0.90 -21.51 -2.61
C ALA A 137 -0.23 -22.52 -3.56
N ALA A 138 -0.37 -22.35 -4.87
CA ALA A 138 0.24 -23.24 -5.86
C ALA A 138 1.78 -23.17 -5.81
N SER A 139 2.35 -21.98 -5.55
CA SER A 139 3.79 -21.81 -5.37
C SER A 139 4.30 -22.56 -4.14
N TYR A 140 3.61 -22.46 -2.99
CA TYR A 140 3.95 -23.23 -1.79
C TYR A 140 3.82 -24.74 -2.00
N MET A 141 2.78 -25.20 -2.70
CA MET A 141 2.63 -26.61 -3.06
C MET A 141 3.81 -27.09 -3.91
N GLY A 142 4.23 -26.30 -4.89
CA GLY A 142 5.42 -26.60 -5.71
C GLY A 142 6.72 -26.68 -4.89
N GLN A 143 6.88 -25.83 -3.87
CA GLN A 143 8.04 -25.89 -2.96
C GLN A 143 8.03 -27.16 -2.11
N ILE A 144 6.87 -27.55 -1.57
CA ILE A 144 6.70 -28.79 -0.79
C ILE A 144 7.03 -30.02 -1.65
N ILE A 145 6.50 -30.08 -2.87
CA ILE A 145 6.78 -31.18 -3.81
C ILE A 145 8.29 -31.23 -4.16
N SER A 146 8.91 -30.07 -4.39
CA SER A 146 10.36 -29.99 -4.62
C SER A 146 11.17 -30.51 -3.44
N GLN A 147 10.78 -30.17 -2.20
CA GLN A 147 11.41 -30.66 -0.98
C GLN A 147 11.22 -32.17 -0.80
N PHE A 148 10.03 -32.70 -1.11
CA PHE A 148 9.75 -34.15 -1.10
C PHE A 148 10.64 -34.90 -2.08
N ASN A 149 10.82 -34.36 -3.29
CA ASN A 149 11.70 -34.93 -4.31
C ASN A 149 13.16 -35.03 -3.83
N GLN A 150 13.64 -34.01 -3.10
CA GLN A 150 15.00 -34.01 -2.54
C GLN A 150 15.17 -34.99 -1.37
N THR A 151 14.19 -35.06 -0.47
CA THR A 151 14.33 -35.73 0.82
C THR A 151 13.92 -37.21 0.77
N SER A 152 12.78 -37.50 0.16
CA SER A 152 12.14 -38.83 0.23
C SER A 152 12.55 -39.75 -0.91
N LEU A 153 12.83 -39.18 -2.08
CA LEU A 153 13.14 -39.96 -3.28
C LEU A 153 14.65 -40.10 -3.50
N GLY A 154 15.49 -39.31 -2.80
CA GLY A 154 16.93 -39.24 -3.06
C GLY A 154 17.26 -38.83 -4.50
N VAL A 155 16.23 -38.43 -5.27
CA VAL A 155 16.31 -37.86 -6.61
C VAL A 155 16.69 -36.40 -6.41
N GLY A 156 17.89 -36.19 -5.87
CA GLY A 156 18.64 -35.00 -6.20
C GLY A 156 18.68 -34.96 -7.71
N HIS A 157 18.04 -33.96 -8.31
CA HIS A 157 18.21 -33.72 -9.73
C HIS A 157 19.72 -33.63 -9.95
N LYS A 158 20.33 -34.65 -10.56
CA LYS A 158 21.69 -34.55 -11.11
C LYS A 158 21.56 -33.60 -12.28
N GLY A 159 21.58 -32.31 -12.00
CA GLY A 159 21.39 -31.27 -12.99
C GLY A 159 21.29 -29.89 -12.35
N ILE A 160 20.17 -29.58 -11.69
CA ILE A 160 19.87 -28.21 -11.25
C ILE A 160 18.94 -28.26 -10.02
N THR A 161 19.41 -27.76 -8.87
CA THR A 161 18.61 -27.46 -7.68
C THR A 161 18.47 -25.95 -7.56
N ILE A 162 17.24 -25.43 -7.58
CA ILE A 162 16.98 -24.00 -7.39
C ILE A 162 16.96 -23.73 -5.89
N GLU A 163 18.02 -23.11 -5.37
CA GLU A 163 18.00 -22.48 -4.05
C GLU A 163 17.32 -21.10 -4.17
N SER A 164 16.02 -21.04 -3.89
CA SER A 164 15.29 -19.78 -3.84
C SER A 164 15.60 -19.05 -2.53
N ARG A 165 16.23 -17.88 -2.61
CA ARG A 165 16.44 -16.98 -1.47
C ARG A 165 15.82 -15.62 -1.77
N THR A 166 14.88 -15.21 -0.92
CA THR A 166 14.25 -13.90 -1.03
C THR A 166 15.11 -12.86 -0.33
N TRP A 167 15.64 -11.89 -1.08
CA TRP A 167 16.56 -10.86 -0.56
C TRP A 167 15.90 -9.87 0.43
N TYR A 168 14.61 -9.59 0.22
CA TYR A 168 13.84 -8.64 1.02
C TYR A 168 12.52 -9.29 1.41
N ASN A 169 12.16 -9.25 2.70
CA ASN A 169 10.98 -9.93 3.23
C ASN A 169 11.06 -11.46 3.11
N GLU A 170 12.01 -12.07 3.84
CA GLU A 170 12.24 -13.53 3.89
C GLU A 170 10.97 -14.30 4.26
N ASN A 171 10.14 -13.73 5.14
CA ASN A 171 8.87 -14.30 5.58
C ASN A 171 7.70 -14.03 4.60
N GLN A 172 7.96 -13.39 3.46
CA GLN A 172 7.01 -13.02 2.41
C GLN A 172 5.72 -12.36 2.94
N GLN A 173 5.84 -11.59 4.04
CA GLN A 173 4.69 -10.95 4.64
C GLN A 173 4.21 -9.78 3.78
N SER A 174 3.11 -9.99 3.08
CA SER A 174 2.43 -8.99 2.27
C SER A 174 2.10 -7.69 3.04
N SER A 175 1.88 -7.80 4.35
CA SER A 175 1.63 -6.68 5.25
C SER A 175 2.77 -5.66 5.29
N TRP A 176 4.04 -6.07 5.14
CA TRP A 176 5.19 -5.17 5.18
C TRP A 176 5.17 -4.17 4.03
N THR A 177 4.95 -4.68 2.81
CA THR A 177 4.86 -3.87 1.58
C THR A 177 3.62 -2.98 1.58
N PHE A 178 2.52 -3.46 2.16
CA PHE A 178 1.28 -2.70 2.26
C PHE A 178 1.39 -1.56 3.29
N LEU A 179 1.91 -1.84 4.49
CA LEU A 179 2.09 -0.85 5.56
C LEU A 179 3.02 0.29 5.14
N ALA A 180 4.13 -0.02 4.45
CA ALA A 180 5.04 1.00 3.93
C ALA A 180 4.33 1.97 2.97
N GLY A 181 3.51 1.45 2.06
CA GLY A 181 2.76 2.29 1.12
C GLY A 181 1.52 2.96 1.73
N LEU A 182 0.96 2.40 2.81
CA LEU A 182 -0.16 2.99 3.55
C LEU A 182 0.21 4.36 4.15
N VAL A 183 1.45 4.52 4.61
CA VAL A 183 1.97 5.82 5.09
C VAL A 183 1.77 6.92 4.04
N VAL A 184 2.01 6.60 2.77
CA VAL A 184 1.86 7.53 1.64
C VAL A 184 0.37 7.79 1.37
N LEU A 185 -0.46 6.76 1.34
CA LEU A 185 -1.90 6.91 1.12
C LEU A 185 -2.56 7.81 2.19
N VAL A 186 -2.31 7.51 3.47
CA VAL A 186 -2.92 8.23 4.59
C VAL A 186 -2.44 9.68 4.62
N SER A 187 -1.14 9.92 4.46
CA SER A 187 -0.62 11.29 4.41
C SER A 187 -1.21 12.09 3.26
N MET A 188 -1.38 11.49 2.07
CA MET A 188 -2.03 12.14 0.93
C MET A 188 -3.47 12.51 1.23
N THR A 189 -4.27 11.56 1.73
CA THR A 189 -5.67 11.78 2.06
C THR A 189 -5.82 12.95 3.03
N GLN A 190 -5.00 12.96 4.09
CA GLN A 190 -5.11 13.96 5.14
C GLN A 190 -4.62 15.34 4.69
N VAL A 191 -3.51 15.41 3.96
CA VAL A 191 -2.97 16.68 3.42
C VAL A 191 -3.94 17.30 2.42
N ILE A 192 -4.49 16.51 1.49
CA ILE A 192 -5.47 17.01 0.51
C ILE A 192 -6.76 17.43 1.21
N MET A 193 -7.26 16.63 2.16
CA MET A 193 -8.51 16.93 2.88
C MET A 193 -8.39 18.20 3.73
N LEU A 194 -7.32 18.33 4.52
CA LEU A 194 -7.11 19.52 5.36
C LEU A 194 -6.83 20.77 4.55
N GLY A 195 -6.01 20.65 3.49
CA GLY A 195 -5.76 21.75 2.55
C GLY A 195 -7.05 22.18 1.85
N GLY A 196 -7.84 21.21 1.37
CA GLY A 196 -9.14 21.40 0.72
C GLY A 196 -10.18 22.09 1.58
N LEU A 197 -10.24 21.74 2.87
CA LEU A 197 -11.21 22.31 3.80
C LEU A 197 -10.81 23.69 4.31
N SER A 198 -9.56 24.14 4.09
CA SER A 198 -9.01 25.34 4.74
C SER A 198 -9.82 26.61 4.46
N VAL A 199 -10.13 26.91 3.20
CA VAL A 199 -10.92 28.11 2.82
C VAL A 199 -12.41 27.84 2.94
N ALA A 200 -12.86 26.63 2.60
CA ALA A 200 -14.28 26.27 2.68
C ALA A 200 -14.82 26.40 4.12
N ARG A 201 -14.03 26.00 5.11
CA ARG A 201 -14.37 26.14 6.54
C ARG A 201 -14.50 27.62 6.93
N GLU A 202 -13.60 28.48 6.48
CA GLU A 202 -13.67 29.92 6.78
C GLU A 202 -14.86 30.61 6.12
N ARG A 203 -15.26 30.17 4.92
CA ARG A 203 -16.48 30.64 4.24
C ARG A 203 -17.73 30.29 5.04
N GLU A 204 -17.84 29.05 5.48
CA GLU A 204 -18.98 28.61 6.30
C GLU A 204 -19.01 29.27 7.69
N GLN A 205 -17.85 29.56 8.26
CA GLN A 205 -17.73 30.25 9.55
C GLN A 205 -17.89 31.77 9.46
N GLY A 206 -18.04 32.34 8.26
CA GLY A 206 -18.17 33.79 8.04
C GLY A 206 -16.89 34.60 8.30
N THR A 207 -15.74 33.93 8.49
CA THR A 207 -14.44 34.60 8.70
C THR A 207 -13.68 34.85 7.40
N PHE A 208 -14.23 34.42 6.27
CA PHE A 208 -13.62 34.59 4.96
C PHE A 208 -13.50 36.06 4.56
N ASP A 209 -14.54 36.87 4.77
CA ASP A 209 -14.50 38.32 4.46
C ASP A 209 -13.44 39.05 5.30
N GLN A 210 -13.25 38.62 6.54
CA GLN A 210 -12.20 39.15 7.42
C GLN A 210 -10.80 38.83 6.87
N LEU A 211 -10.61 37.66 6.27
CA LEU A 211 -9.34 37.29 5.65
C LEU A 211 -9.03 38.18 4.44
N LEU A 212 -10.04 38.52 3.62
CA LEU A 212 -9.87 39.33 2.41
C LEU A 212 -9.50 40.79 2.68
N VAL A 213 -9.96 41.35 3.80
CA VAL A 213 -9.63 42.72 4.20
C VAL A 213 -8.31 42.84 4.97
N THR A 214 -7.65 41.72 5.30
CA THR A 214 -6.33 41.77 5.93
C THR A 214 -5.27 42.23 4.94
N PRO A 215 -4.27 43.03 5.37
CA PRO A 215 -3.19 43.51 4.49
C PRO A 215 -2.15 42.40 4.25
N VAL A 216 -2.61 41.26 3.72
CA VAL A 216 -1.85 40.05 3.46
C VAL A 216 -2.16 39.60 2.03
N SER A 217 -1.12 39.37 1.23
CA SER A 217 -1.26 38.92 -0.16
C SER A 217 -1.81 37.48 -0.26
N SER A 218 -2.48 37.15 -1.37
CA SER A 218 -2.99 35.80 -1.63
C SER A 218 -1.90 34.72 -1.56
N LEU A 219 -0.66 35.05 -1.96
CA LEU A 219 0.48 34.13 -1.88
C LEU A 219 0.91 33.87 -0.43
N GLN A 220 0.93 34.88 0.43
CA GLN A 220 1.20 34.71 1.86
C GLN A 220 0.15 33.85 2.54
N ILE A 221 -1.14 34.06 2.21
CA ILE A 221 -2.23 33.23 2.72
C ILE A 221 -2.05 31.78 2.27
N LEU A 222 -1.74 31.56 1.00
CA LEU A 222 -1.51 30.22 0.45
C LEU A 222 -0.36 29.50 1.16
N ILE A 223 0.80 30.15 1.30
CA ILE A 223 1.95 29.59 2.01
C ILE A 223 1.60 29.33 3.48
N ALA A 224 0.94 30.27 4.15
CA ALA A 224 0.60 30.09 5.55
C ALA A 224 -0.41 28.96 5.77
N LYS A 225 -1.37 28.76 4.86
CA LYS A 225 -2.36 27.68 4.92
C LYS A 225 -1.83 26.32 4.46
N SER A 226 -0.73 26.26 3.72
CA SER A 226 -0.12 24.98 3.32
C SER A 226 0.61 24.29 4.47
N ILE A 227 1.28 25.07 5.34
CA ILE A 227 2.16 24.54 6.38
C ILE A 227 1.45 23.66 7.43
N PRO A 228 0.28 24.05 8.02
CA PRO A 228 -0.37 23.23 9.04
C PRO A 228 -0.77 21.83 8.55
N PRO A 229 -1.44 21.67 7.38
CA PRO A 229 -1.68 20.35 6.80
C PRO A 229 -0.41 19.54 6.54
N MET A 230 0.67 20.19 6.10
CA MET A 230 1.95 19.50 5.85
C MET A 230 2.55 18.94 7.15
N PHE A 231 2.52 19.73 8.23
CA PHE A 231 2.98 19.28 9.55
C PHE A 231 2.14 18.11 10.08
N ILE A 232 0.81 18.19 9.93
CA ILE A 232 -0.10 17.12 10.34
C ILE A 232 0.14 15.85 9.51
N GLY A 233 0.34 15.97 8.20
CA GLY A 233 0.66 14.85 7.33
C GLY A 233 1.95 14.14 7.76
N LEU A 234 3.02 14.90 8.03
CA LEU A 234 4.29 14.35 8.53
C LEU A 234 4.13 13.68 9.89
N PHE A 235 3.37 14.30 10.80
CA PHE A 235 3.07 13.74 12.11
C PHE A 235 2.32 12.41 12.00
N GLN A 236 1.27 12.34 11.17
CA GLN A 236 0.51 11.11 10.94
C GLN A 236 1.36 10.03 10.25
N SER A 237 2.22 10.40 9.30
CA SER A 237 3.21 9.48 8.74
C SER A 237 4.13 8.93 9.82
N SER A 238 4.57 9.78 10.77
CA SER A 238 5.41 9.36 11.90
C SER A 238 4.68 8.33 12.75
N VAL A 239 3.41 8.58 13.10
CA VAL A 239 2.58 7.64 13.87
C VAL A 239 2.47 6.28 13.17
N LEU A 240 2.22 6.27 11.86
CA LEU A 240 2.14 5.02 11.10
C LEU A 240 3.47 4.29 10.95
N LEU A 241 4.58 5.02 10.77
CA LEU A 241 5.92 4.44 10.73
C LEU A 241 6.30 3.80 12.07
N LEU A 242 5.95 4.45 13.19
CA LEU A 242 6.13 3.89 14.53
C LEU A 242 5.26 2.65 14.73
N LEU A 243 4.01 2.67 14.26
CA LEU A 243 3.12 1.51 14.32
C LEU A 243 3.68 0.34 13.49
N ALA A 244 4.15 0.60 12.26
CA ALA A 244 4.80 -0.40 11.42
C ALA A 244 6.05 -1.00 12.08
N MET A 245 6.91 -0.16 12.67
CA MET A 245 8.18 -0.58 13.27
C MET A 245 7.97 -1.33 14.60
N PHE A 246 7.16 -0.80 15.51
CA PHE A 246 7.06 -1.31 16.88
C PHE A 246 5.91 -2.30 17.09
N TRP A 247 4.79 -2.14 16.39
CA TRP A 247 3.64 -3.04 16.55
C TRP A 247 3.68 -4.19 15.55
N PHE A 248 3.83 -3.86 14.27
CA PHE A 248 3.89 -4.87 13.19
C PHE A 248 5.29 -5.45 12.97
N GLN A 249 6.29 -4.97 13.71
CA GLN A 249 7.66 -5.48 13.69
C GLN A 249 8.26 -5.50 12.27
N VAL A 250 7.88 -4.52 11.43
CA VAL A 250 8.41 -4.40 10.08
C VAL A 250 9.86 -3.91 10.18
N PRO A 251 10.84 -4.63 9.61
CA PRO A 251 12.24 -4.25 9.73
C PRO A 251 12.50 -2.97 8.92
N PHE A 252 13.07 -1.98 9.60
CA PHE A 252 13.52 -0.75 8.97
C PHE A 252 14.99 -0.86 8.60
N ARG A 253 15.30 -0.86 7.30
CA ARG A 253 16.68 -1.06 6.79
C ARG A 253 17.37 0.22 6.29
N GLY A 254 16.61 1.29 6.09
CA GLY A 254 17.11 2.52 5.45
C GLY A 254 17.50 3.64 6.41
N ASN A 255 17.59 4.85 5.83
CA ASN A 255 17.87 6.07 6.58
C ASN A 255 16.56 6.84 6.84
N ILE A 256 16.28 7.12 8.12
CA ILE A 256 15.05 7.79 8.54
C ILE A 256 14.91 9.21 7.96
N PHE A 257 16.02 9.95 7.84
CA PHE A 257 16.02 11.28 7.24
C PHE A 257 15.66 11.24 5.76
N LEU A 258 16.08 10.18 5.06
CA LEU A 258 15.73 9.98 3.66
C LEU A 258 14.24 9.67 3.49
N VAL A 259 13.65 8.87 4.40
CA VAL A 259 12.19 8.65 4.45
C VAL A 259 11.45 9.97 4.64
N TYR A 260 11.88 10.80 5.58
CA TYR A 260 11.25 12.11 5.79
C TYR A 260 11.47 13.08 4.62
N ALA A 261 12.60 13.00 3.91
CA ALA A 261 12.83 13.79 2.71
C ALA A 261 11.86 13.40 1.57
N VAL A 262 11.62 12.09 1.38
CA VAL A 262 10.61 11.57 0.44
C VAL A 262 9.22 12.05 0.85
N LEU A 263 8.83 11.85 2.11
CA LEU A 263 7.52 12.27 2.64
C LEU A 263 7.31 13.77 2.51
N PHE A 264 8.30 14.58 2.86
CA PHE A 264 8.22 16.04 2.75
C PHE A 264 7.99 16.48 1.31
N THR A 265 8.80 15.97 0.37
CA THR A 265 8.66 16.29 -1.06
C THR A 265 7.31 15.86 -1.61
N PHE A 266 6.86 14.67 -1.22
CA PHE A 266 5.55 14.14 -1.58
C PHE A 266 4.40 15.01 -1.04
N ILE A 267 4.46 15.37 0.23
CA ILE A 267 3.46 16.21 0.91
C ILE A 267 3.39 17.60 0.26
N CYS A 268 4.53 18.20 -0.11
CA CYS A 268 4.58 19.44 -0.89
C CYS A 268 3.84 19.34 -2.22
N SER A 269 3.93 18.20 -2.91
CA SER A 269 3.23 17.99 -4.18
C SER A 269 1.72 17.77 -4.00
N SER A 270 1.31 17.18 -2.89
CA SER A 270 -0.10 16.86 -2.61
C SER A 270 -0.87 18.06 -2.03
N ILE A 271 -0.22 18.92 -1.24
CA ILE A 271 -0.91 20.08 -0.66
C ILE A 271 -1.37 21.08 -1.73
N GLY A 272 -0.64 21.21 -2.84
CA GLY A 272 -1.07 22.04 -3.97
C GLY A 272 -2.41 21.58 -4.57
N LEU A 273 -2.66 20.26 -4.62
CA LEU A 273 -3.95 19.70 -5.04
C LEU A 273 -5.05 20.05 -4.04
N GLY A 274 -4.79 19.87 -2.73
CA GLY A 274 -5.73 20.23 -1.68
C GLY A 274 -6.12 21.71 -1.72
N LEU A 275 -5.14 22.60 -1.84
CA LEU A 275 -5.39 24.04 -1.94
C LEU A 275 -6.12 24.42 -3.23
N SER A 276 -5.82 23.77 -4.36
CA SER A 276 -6.55 23.97 -5.61
C SER A 276 -8.04 23.60 -5.46
N ILE A 277 -8.34 22.47 -4.80
CA ILE A 277 -9.71 22.07 -4.45
C ILE A 277 -10.37 23.13 -3.57
N SER A 278 -9.65 23.62 -2.55
CA SER A 278 -10.14 24.65 -1.62
C SER A 278 -10.51 25.96 -2.32
N ALA A 279 -9.77 26.36 -3.37
CA ALA A 279 -10.04 27.58 -4.11
C ALA A 279 -11.31 27.47 -4.97
N ILE A 280 -11.64 26.27 -5.47
CA ILE A 280 -12.76 26.03 -6.37
C ILE A 280 -14.06 25.73 -5.62
N ALA A 281 -13.98 25.00 -4.51
CA ALA A 281 -15.15 24.56 -3.75
C ALA A 281 -15.85 25.71 -3.01
N LYS A 282 -17.18 25.71 -3.01
CA LYS A 282 -17.99 26.76 -2.35
C LYS A 282 -18.29 26.46 -0.88
N ASN A 283 -18.33 25.18 -0.51
CA ASN A 283 -18.66 24.70 0.83
C ASN A 283 -17.86 23.43 1.17
N MET A 284 -17.88 23.02 2.44
CA MET A 284 -17.13 21.85 2.93
C MET A 284 -17.62 20.56 2.28
N GLN A 285 -18.92 20.44 1.97
CA GLN A 285 -19.46 19.23 1.33
C GLN A 285 -18.93 19.03 -0.09
N GLN A 286 -18.78 20.10 -0.89
CA GLN A 286 -18.14 20.03 -2.20
C GLN A 286 -16.68 19.62 -2.12
N VAL A 287 -15.94 20.10 -1.11
CA VAL A 287 -14.57 19.65 -0.86
C VAL A 287 -14.55 18.14 -0.64
N LEU A 288 -15.41 17.60 0.22
CA LEU A 288 -15.45 16.15 0.48
C LEU A 288 -15.67 15.34 -0.79
N VAL A 289 -16.60 15.77 -1.65
CA VAL A 289 -16.87 15.12 -2.94
C VAL A 289 -15.67 15.21 -3.88
N TYR A 290 -15.05 16.39 -4.02
CA TYR A 290 -13.88 16.57 -4.88
C TYR A 290 -12.70 15.75 -4.40
N VAL A 291 -12.42 15.75 -3.10
CA VAL A 291 -11.37 14.92 -2.51
C VAL A 291 -11.62 13.45 -2.82
N LEU A 292 -12.84 12.94 -2.64
CA LEU A 292 -13.16 11.55 -2.98
C LEU A 292 -12.90 11.22 -4.47
N VAL A 293 -13.36 12.10 -5.37
CA VAL A 293 -13.23 11.93 -6.83
C VAL A 293 -11.76 11.96 -7.28
N PHE A 294 -10.92 12.77 -6.65
CA PHE A 294 -9.49 12.82 -6.98
C PHE A 294 -8.68 11.73 -6.26
N LEU A 295 -9.00 11.43 -5.00
CA LEU A 295 -8.23 10.50 -4.19
C LEU A 295 -8.35 9.07 -4.70
N LEU A 296 -9.56 8.62 -5.06
CA LEU A 296 -9.77 7.22 -5.48
C LEU A 296 -8.93 6.84 -6.71
N PRO A 297 -8.96 7.58 -7.83
CA PRO A 297 -8.11 7.28 -8.99
C PRO A 297 -6.62 7.37 -8.67
N LEU A 298 -6.19 8.37 -7.89
CA LEU A 298 -4.78 8.53 -7.52
C LEU A 298 -4.30 7.38 -6.63
N ALA A 299 -5.13 6.91 -5.69
CA ALA A 299 -4.81 5.75 -4.87
C ALA A 299 -4.69 4.47 -5.71
N LEU A 300 -5.63 4.23 -6.65
CA LEU A 300 -5.60 3.05 -7.52
C LEU A 300 -4.43 3.07 -8.50
N LEU A 301 -4.05 4.24 -9.02
CA LEU A 301 -2.95 4.43 -9.97
C LEU A 301 -1.59 4.66 -9.27
N SER A 302 -1.49 4.43 -7.96
CA SER A 302 -0.27 4.69 -7.19
C SER A 302 0.77 3.57 -7.24
N GLY A 303 0.38 2.36 -7.67
CA GLY A 303 1.22 1.18 -7.51
C GLY A 303 1.15 0.52 -6.12
N LEU A 304 0.29 1.03 -5.23
CA LEU A 304 0.08 0.46 -3.89
C LEU A 304 -0.57 -0.93 -3.96
N ALA A 305 -1.75 -1.01 -4.58
CA ALA A 305 -2.56 -2.23 -4.66
C ALA A 305 -2.13 -3.14 -5.82
N THR A 306 -1.87 -2.56 -6.99
CA THR A 306 -1.47 -3.30 -8.19
C THR A 306 -0.15 -2.75 -8.71
N PRO A 307 0.86 -3.59 -9.01
CA PRO A 307 2.10 -3.15 -9.63
C PRO A 307 1.83 -2.37 -10.93
N ILE A 308 2.49 -1.23 -11.11
CA ILE A 308 2.22 -0.33 -12.25
C ILE A 308 2.52 -1.01 -13.58
N HIS A 309 3.55 -1.87 -13.64
CA HIS A 309 3.91 -2.60 -14.86
C HIS A 309 2.81 -3.57 -15.33
N ASN A 310 1.88 -3.97 -14.45
CA ASN A 310 0.74 -4.83 -14.79
C ASN A 310 -0.44 -4.04 -15.38
N MET A 311 -0.40 -2.71 -15.38
CA MET A 311 -1.46 -1.88 -15.95
C MET A 311 -1.31 -1.76 -17.47
N PRO A 312 -2.39 -1.59 -18.23
CA PRO A 312 -2.33 -1.20 -19.65
C PRO A 312 -1.44 0.04 -19.87
N LYS A 313 -0.71 0.08 -20.99
CA LYS A 313 0.27 1.15 -21.29
C LYS A 313 -0.29 2.57 -21.11
N LEU A 314 -1.55 2.80 -21.48
CA LEU A 314 -2.22 4.10 -21.30
C LEU A 314 -2.29 4.51 -19.82
N LEU A 315 -2.69 3.59 -18.94
CA LEU A 315 -2.76 3.87 -17.50
C LEU A 315 -1.36 4.11 -16.92
N GLN A 316 -0.35 3.36 -17.38
CA GLN A 316 1.04 3.59 -16.96
C GLN A 316 1.48 5.03 -17.27
N TYR A 317 1.11 5.59 -18.43
CA TYR A 317 1.42 6.99 -18.74
C TYR A 317 0.66 7.98 -17.86
N ILE A 318 -0.61 7.75 -17.59
CA ILE A 318 -1.42 8.62 -16.71
C ILE A 318 -0.81 8.69 -15.30
N THR A 319 -0.24 7.59 -14.81
CA THR A 319 0.36 7.54 -13.47
C THR A 319 1.55 8.50 -13.28
N TYR A 320 2.18 9.03 -14.34
CA TYR A 320 3.25 10.03 -14.18
C TYR A 320 2.76 11.36 -13.59
N VAL A 321 1.46 11.66 -13.69
CA VAL A 321 0.85 12.85 -13.08
C VAL A 321 0.56 12.63 -11.58
N ASN A 322 0.65 11.38 -11.12
CA ASN A 322 0.32 11.02 -9.74
C ASN A 322 1.57 11.07 -8.85
N PRO A 323 1.68 12.01 -7.89
CA PRO A 323 2.84 12.07 -7.00
C PRO A 323 2.95 10.82 -6.10
N MET A 324 1.82 10.15 -5.83
CA MET A 324 1.76 8.97 -4.98
C MET A 324 2.54 7.80 -5.58
N ARG A 325 2.64 7.71 -6.92
CA ARG A 325 3.44 6.71 -7.64
C ARG A 325 4.90 6.71 -7.18
N PHE A 326 5.53 7.88 -7.24
CA PHE A 326 6.96 8.01 -6.97
C PHE A 326 7.27 7.89 -5.48
N SER A 327 6.38 8.41 -4.63
CA SER A 327 6.53 8.32 -3.18
C SER A 327 6.38 6.88 -2.68
N THR A 328 5.38 6.13 -3.17
CA THR A 328 5.18 4.72 -2.79
C THR A 328 6.39 3.86 -3.16
N GLU A 329 6.93 4.07 -4.36
CA GLU A 329 8.16 3.40 -4.81
C GLU A 329 9.37 3.78 -3.94
N ALA A 330 9.62 5.08 -3.74
CA ALA A 330 10.75 5.55 -2.95
C ALA A 330 10.68 5.10 -1.48
N ILE A 331 9.51 5.12 -0.85
CA ILE A 331 9.35 4.65 0.52
C ILE A 331 9.61 3.14 0.62
N ARG A 332 9.08 2.33 -0.31
CA ARG A 332 9.35 0.88 -0.31
C ARG A 332 10.85 0.59 -0.40
N ARG A 333 11.55 1.25 -1.34
CA ARG A 333 13.00 1.05 -1.53
C ARG A 333 13.81 1.50 -0.31
N VAL A 334 13.52 2.66 0.27
CA VAL A 334 14.27 3.12 1.45
C VAL A 334 13.93 2.29 2.68
N TYR A 335 12.65 2.08 2.98
CA TYR A 335 12.20 1.46 4.22
C TYR A 335 12.52 -0.04 4.26
N LEU A 336 12.22 -0.77 3.17
CA LEU A 336 12.34 -2.24 3.10
C LEU A 336 13.66 -2.71 2.49
N GLU A 337 14.18 -2.03 1.47
CA GLU A 337 15.42 -2.45 0.79
C GLU A 337 16.67 -1.81 1.40
N GLY A 338 16.53 -0.72 2.15
CA GLY A 338 17.67 0.04 2.66
C GLY A 338 18.35 0.91 1.60
N ALA A 339 17.64 1.23 0.51
CA ALA A 339 18.17 2.02 -0.60
C ALA A 339 18.64 3.42 -0.16
N GLY A 340 19.77 3.86 -0.73
CA GLY A 340 20.35 5.18 -0.48
C GLY A 340 19.74 6.27 -1.37
N PHE A 341 20.19 7.51 -1.18
CA PHE A 341 19.72 8.65 -2.00
C PHE A 341 20.02 8.46 -3.49
N VAL A 342 21.19 7.90 -3.83
CA VAL A 342 21.63 7.65 -5.21
C VAL A 342 20.71 6.65 -5.93
N ASP A 343 20.02 5.78 -5.20
CA ASP A 343 19.12 4.80 -5.78
C ASP A 343 17.75 5.40 -6.11
N ILE A 344 17.33 6.43 -5.37
CA ILE A 344 15.96 6.94 -5.40
C ILE A 344 15.81 8.40 -5.85
N TRP A 345 16.90 9.12 -6.15
CA TRP A 345 16.83 10.54 -6.55
C TRP A 345 15.95 10.79 -7.78
N PHE A 346 15.86 9.82 -8.70
CA PHE A 346 14.95 9.88 -9.85
C PHE A 346 13.47 9.96 -9.45
N ASN A 347 13.09 9.48 -8.26
CA ASN A 347 11.72 9.63 -7.74
C ASN A 347 11.46 11.05 -7.21
N PHE A 348 12.48 11.79 -6.79
CA PHE A 348 12.30 13.17 -6.30
C PHE A 348 11.97 14.14 -7.43
N ILE A 349 12.61 14.00 -8.60
CA ILE A 349 12.43 14.90 -9.74
C ILE A 349 10.94 15.10 -10.11
N PRO A 350 10.16 14.04 -10.42
CA PRO A 350 8.75 14.21 -10.77
C PRO A 350 7.92 14.77 -9.62
N MET A 351 8.21 14.42 -8.36
CA MET A 351 7.51 15.01 -7.21
C MET A 351 7.79 16.51 -7.05
N ILE A 352 9.01 16.96 -7.30
CA ILE A 352 9.38 18.39 -7.29
C ILE A 352 8.69 19.11 -8.44
N ILE A 353 8.69 18.55 -9.65
CA ILE A 353 7.97 19.11 -10.81
C ILE A 353 6.48 19.23 -10.49
N LEU A 354 5.86 18.18 -9.94
CA LEU A 354 4.46 18.19 -9.53
C LEU A 354 4.19 19.20 -8.41
N THR A 355 5.13 19.41 -7.48
CA THR A 355 5.03 20.47 -6.47
C THR A 355 4.94 21.84 -7.13
N VAL A 356 5.84 22.14 -8.07
CA VAL A 356 5.83 23.43 -8.77
C VAL A 356 4.53 23.62 -9.53
N ILE A 357 4.07 22.59 -10.26
CA ILE A 357 2.82 22.65 -11.05
C ILE A 357 1.61 22.86 -10.14
N THR A 358 1.42 22.00 -9.14
CA THR A 358 0.23 22.03 -8.28
C THR A 358 0.16 23.29 -7.41
N MET A 359 1.30 23.76 -6.88
CA MET A 359 1.36 25.02 -6.15
C MET A 359 1.13 26.24 -7.05
N SER A 360 1.63 26.22 -8.29
CA SER A 360 1.38 27.31 -9.24
C SER A 360 -0.09 27.39 -9.63
N ILE A 361 -0.74 26.24 -9.87
CA ILE A 361 -2.18 26.16 -10.13
C ILE A 361 -2.97 26.67 -8.91
N ALA A 362 -2.60 26.24 -7.70
CA ALA A 362 -3.24 26.73 -6.48
C ALA A 362 -3.09 28.25 -6.35
N GLY A 363 -1.89 28.81 -6.58
CA GLY A 363 -1.65 30.24 -6.51
C GLY A 363 -2.45 31.04 -7.53
N TRP A 364 -2.54 30.55 -8.76
CA TRP A 364 -3.36 31.15 -9.81
C TRP A 364 -4.85 31.12 -9.45
N LEU A 365 -5.35 29.99 -8.94
CA LEU A 365 -6.75 29.85 -8.51
C LEU A 365 -7.07 30.75 -7.32
N PHE A 366 -6.19 30.84 -6.33
CA PHE A 366 -6.37 31.73 -5.18
C PHE A 366 -6.43 33.19 -5.59
N ARG A 367 -5.57 33.62 -6.51
CA ARG A 367 -5.57 35.00 -7.00
C ARG A 367 -6.85 35.36 -7.78
N ASN A 368 -7.43 34.41 -8.52
CA ASN A 368 -8.55 34.71 -9.44
C ASN A 368 -9.94 34.33 -8.90
N ARG A 369 -10.02 33.46 -7.89
CA ARG A 369 -11.30 32.95 -7.35
C ARG A 369 -11.49 33.17 -5.86
N VAL A 370 -10.42 33.50 -5.14
CA VAL A 370 -10.45 33.72 -3.69
C VAL A 370 -10.19 35.18 -3.37
N GLY A 371 -9.22 35.81 -4.04
CA GLY A 371 -8.89 37.24 -3.91
C GLY A 371 -9.64 38.15 -4.87
#